data_AF-A0A7C3XWU6-F1
#
_entry.id   AF-A0A7C3XWU6-F1
#
_cell.length_a   1.000
_cell.length_b   1.000
_cell.length_c   1.000
_cell.angle_alpha   90.00
_cell.angle_beta   90.00
_cell.angle_gamma   90.00
#
_symmetry.space_group_name_H-M   'P 1'
#
loop_
_entity.id
_entity.type
_entity.pdbx_description
1 polymer ?
#
loop_
_entity_poly.entity_id
_entity_poly.type
_entity_poly.pdbx_seq_one_letter_code
_entity_poly.pdbx_strand_id
1 'polypeptide(L)'
;MYDFYKLERTRRTSRIRQYVVVTIITIVLAVIPSALIGVYSIIISIAALSPMLFLAFYLNRKLPDVAGTLLLLYITSAIFIGNLYYSTQSNSSYYYIAEYVTLLLVIDTRNKFFLIINNIHIGASMLITQIFGLKGFRLIELSGSALSTIGNTNIILSIFASLYLFYTFIQENIAKENYLMLMHKRIITKNKIIENAQSNLETFIYRSSHNLQGPIRSIMGLYNISTIEDDPEKLKSLIELA
;
A
#
# COMPACT_ATOMS: atom_id res chain seq x y z
N MET A 1 5.72 13.54 1.51
CA MET A 1 5.84 12.21 0.86
C MET A 1 6.45 11.18 1.82
N TYR A 2 7.54 11.53 2.53
CA TYR A 2 8.18 10.68 3.53
C TYR A 2 7.23 10.19 4.65
N ASP A 3 6.38 11.08 5.19
CA ASP A 3 5.45 10.72 6.27
C ASP A 3 4.40 9.68 5.87
N PHE A 4 3.89 9.76 4.63
CA PHE A 4 2.93 8.77 4.12
C PHE A 4 3.56 7.39 4.03
N TYR A 5 4.80 7.29 3.56
CA TYR A 5 5.47 6.00 3.45
C TYR A 5 5.82 5.39 4.80
N LYS A 6 6.20 6.23 5.77
CA LYS A 6 6.41 5.79 7.15
C LYS A 6 5.11 5.29 7.78
N LEU A 7 3.99 6.00 7.53
CA LEU A 7 2.65 5.61 7.96
C LEU A 7 2.20 4.31 7.30
N GLU A 8 2.41 4.16 5.99
CA GLU A 8 2.03 2.95 5.23
C GLU A 8 2.78 1.73 5.73
N ARG A 9 4.10 1.83 5.97
CA ARG A 9 4.87 0.73 6.57
C ARG A 9 4.30 0.34 7.93
N THR A 10 3.99 1.32 8.78
CA THR A 10 3.42 1.07 10.12
C THR A 10 2.06 0.39 10.02
N ARG A 11 1.17 0.87 9.16
CA ARG A 11 -0.14 0.25 8.89
C ARG A 11 0.04 -1.19 8.44
N ARG A 12 0.92 -1.43 7.47
CA ARG A 12 1.19 -2.78 6.93
C ARG A 12 1.71 -3.74 7.99
N THR A 13 2.61 -3.29 8.87
CA THR A 13 3.05 -4.11 10.00
C THR A 13 1.92 -4.45 10.97
N SER A 14 1.01 -3.51 11.24
CA SER A 14 -0.18 -3.79 12.06
C SER A 14 -1.11 -4.79 11.36
N ARG A 15 -1.30 -4.66 10.04
CA ARG A 15 -2.15 -5.56 9.22
C ARG A 15 -1.63 -6.99 9.24
N ILE A 16 -0.33 -7.20 8.99
CA ILE A 16 0.28 -8.53 9.05
C ILE A 16 0.03 -9.17 10.42
N ARG A 17 0.18 -8.39 11.50
CA ARG A 17 -0.10 -8.88 12.86
C ARG A 17 -1.56 -9.31 13.05
N GLN A 18 -2.49 -8.48 12.58
CA GLN A 18 -3.92 -8.78 12.64
C GLN A 18 -4.27 -10.03 11.83
N TYR A 19 -3.74 -10.17 10.61
CA TYR A 19 -4.05 -11.31 9.76
C TYR A 19 -3.40 -12.60 10.23
N VAL A 20 -2.20 -12.55 10.83
CA VAL A 20 -1.63 -13.71 11.54
C VAL A 20 -2.61 -14.20 12.61
N VAL A 21 -3.21 -13.30 13.41
CA VAL A 21 -4.20 -13.67 14.44
C VAL A 21 -5.47 -14.24 13.82
N VAL A 22 -6.00 -13.61 12.77
CA VAL A 22 -7.18 -14.13 12.05
C VAL A 22 -6.91 -15.51 11.48
N THR A 23 -5.76 -15.72 10.85
CA THR A 23 -5.35 -17.02 10.31
C THR A 23 -5.27 -18.09 11.41
N ILE A 24 -4.69 -17.77 12.58
CA ILE A 24 -4.67 -18.70 13.73
C ILE A 24 -6.10 -19.08 14.13
N ILE A 25 -6.98 -18.10 14.31
CA ILE A 25 -8.37 -18.35 14.72
C ILE A 25 -9.09 -19.22 13.68
N THR A 26 -8.97 -18.89 12.40
CA THR A 26 -9.57 -19.66 11.31
C THR A 26 -9.07 -21.09 11.28
N ILE A 27 -7.77 -21.32 11.46
CA ILE A 27 -7.19 -22.68 11.47
C ILE A 27 -7.64 -23.48 12.68
N VAL A 28 -7.63 -22.87 13.87
CA VAL A 28 -8.11 -23.55 15.08
C VAL A 28 -9.56 -23.99 14.88
N LEU A 29 -10.42 -23.13 14.35
CA LEU A 29 -11.82 -23.48 14.07
C LEU A 29 -11.96 -24.54 12.96
N ALA A 30 -11.16 -24.45 11.90
CA ALA A 30 -11.20 -25.39 10.78
C ALA A 30 -10.73 -26.80 11.16
N VAL A 31 -9.87 -26.92 12.18
CA VAL A 31 -9.35 -28.21 12.67
C VAL A 31 -10.34 -28.94 13.60
N ILE A 32 -11.30 -28.25 14.22
CA ILE A 32 -12.24 -28.86 15.18
C ILE A 32 -12.99 -30.06 14.57
N PRO A 33 -13.62 -29.97 13.39
CA PRO A 33 -14.31 -31.12 12.79
C PRO A 33 -13.36 -32.29 12.55
N SER A 34 -12.14 -32.02 12.07
CA SER A 34 -11.12 -33.04 11.84
C SER A 34 -10.72 -33.77 13.12
N ALA A 35 -10.58 -33.04 14.23
CA ALA A 35 -10.28 -33.60 15.54
C ALA A 35 -11.42 -34.48 16.07
N LEU A 36 -12.68 -34.05 15.89
CA LEU A 36 -13.86 -34.81 16.31
C LEU A 36 -14.04 -36.11 15.50
N ILE A 37 -13.65 -36.11 14.23
CA ILE A 37 -13.70 -37.28 13.34
C ILE A 37 -12.48 -38.22 13.57
N GLY A 38 -11.50 -37.80 14.37
CA GLY A 38 -10.30 -38.59 14.67
C GLY A 38 -9.20 -38.49 13.60
N VAL A 39 -9.25 -37.50 12.72
CA VAL A 39 -8.24 -37.27 11.68
C VAL A 39 -7.13 -36.39 12.22
N TYR A 40 -6.20 -36.97 12.97
CA TYR A 40 -5.09 -36.22 13.60
C TYR A 40 -3.93 -35.90 12.64
N SER A 41 -3.81 -36.61 11.52
CA SER A 41 -2.72 -36.44 10.56
C SER A 41 -2.68 -35.05 9.91
N ILE A 42 -3.84 -34.47 9.60
CA ILE A 42 -3.90 -33.08 9.11
C ILE A 42 -3.46 -32.08 10.18
N ILE A 43 -3.82 -32.34 11.44
CA ILE A 43 -3.53 -31.46 12.57
C ILE A 43 -2.02 -31.41 12.78
N ILE A 44 -1.37 -32.58 12.75
CA ILE A 44 0.09 -32.71 12.84
C ILE A 44 0.76 -31.98 11.67
N SER A 45 0.24 -32.13 10.44
CA SER A 45 0.80 -31.49 9.26
C SER A 45 0.69 -29.96 9.31
N ILE A 46 -0.46 -29.43 9.74
CA ILE A 46 -0.66 -27.99 9.94
C ILE A 46 0.23 -27.48 11.09
N ALA A 47 0.34 -28.22 12.19
CA ALA A 47 1.20 -27.89 13.31
C ALA A 47 2.68 -27.84 12.91
N ALA A 48 3.12 -28.75 12.04
CA ALA A 48 4.47 -28.76 11.49
C ALA A 48 4.77 -27.52 10.63
N LEU A 49 3.76 -26.91 10.00
CA LEU A 49 3.89 -25.66 9.25
C LEU A 49 3.85 -24.40 10.15
N SER A 50 3.29 -24.47 11.35
CA SER A 50 3.11 -23.32 12.26
C SER A 50 4.38 -22.51 12.58
N PRO A 51 5.61 -23.07 12.61
CA PRO A 51 6.84 -22.27 12.76
C PRO A 51 6.97 -21.16 11.71
N MET A 52 6.44 -21.35 10.51
CA MET A 52 6.44 -20.37 9.44
C MET A 52 5.61 -19.13 9.78
N LEU A 53 4.44 -19.33 10.41
CA LEU A 53 3.57 -18.26 10.85
C LEU A 53 4.17 -17.49 12.04
N PHE A 54 4.89 -18.18 12.93
CA PHE A 54 5.69 -17.53 13.98
C PHE A 54 6.83 -16.69 13.39
N LEU A 55 7.53 -17.22 12.38
CA LEU A 55 8.59 -16.49 11.69
C LEU A 55 8.03 -15.24 10.97
N ALA A 56 6.86 -15.35 10.33
CA ALA A 56 6.15 -14.22 9.74
C ALA A 56 5.86 -13.14 10.79
N PHE A 57 5.34 -13.52 11.97
CA PHE A 57 5.09 -12.60 13.07
C PHE A 57 6.37 -11.91 13.58
N TYR A 58 7.46 -12.67 13.74
CA TYR A 58 8.74 -12.14 14.22
C TYR A 58 9.39 -11.18 13.21
N LEU A 59 9.44 -11.56 11.93
CA LEU A 59 10.06 -10.75 10.87
C LEU A 59 9.26 -9.50 10.51
N ASN A 60 7.96 -9.47 10.83
CA ASN A 60 7.05 -8.36 10.53
C ASN A 60 7.61 -6.97 10.90
N ARG A 61 8.31 -6.87 12.05
CA ARG A 61 8.89 -5.58 12.48
C ARG A 61 10.02 -5.09 11.59
N LYS A 62 10.83 -6.00 11.03
CA LYS A 62 12.05 -5.67 10.27
C LYS A 62 11.77 -5.69 8.76
N LEU A 63 11.18 -6.77 8.27
CA LEU A 63 11.02 -7.10 6.85
C LEU A 63 9.54 -7.42 6.54
N PRO A 64 8.66 -6.41 6.43
CA PRO A 64 7.22 -6.65 6.25
C PRO A 64 6.85 -7.35 4.94
N ASP A 65 7.59 -7.15 3.84
CA ASP A 65 7.35 -7.89 2.59
C ASP A 65 7.66 -9.39 2.71
N VAL A 66 8.76 -9.72 3.41
CA VAL A 66 9.14 -11.11 3.70
C VAL A 66 8.13 -11.76 4.64
N ALA A 67 7.77 -11.06 5.73
CA ALA A 67 6.75 -11.52 6.67
C ALA A 67 5.41 -11.76 5.98
N GLY A 68 5.02 -10.86 5.08
CA GLY A 68 3.81 -11.00 4.28
C GLY A 68 3.83 -12.20 3.35
N THR A 69 4.95 -12.42 2.68
CA THR A 69 5.16 -13.59 1.81
C THR A 69 5.12 -14.89 2.61
N LEU A 70 5.71 -14.92 3.81
CA LEU A 70 5.65 -16.09 4.69
C LEU A 70 4.23 -16.36 5.19
N LEU A 71 3.45 -15.32 5.49
CA LEU A 71 2.05 -15.45 5.87
C LEU A 71 1.23 -16.07 4.72
N LEU A 72 1.36 -15.53 3.51
CA LEU A 72 0.65 -16.03 2.32
C LEU A 72 1.06 -17.46 2.00
N LEU A 73 2.36 -17.75 1.95
CA LEU A 73 2.85 -19.08 1.66
C LEU A 73 2.41 -20.11 2.73
N TYR A 74 2.26 -19.70 3.99
CA TYR A 74 1.64 -20.55 5.02
C TYR A 74 0.16 -20.83 4.74
N ILE A 75 -0.63 -19.80 4.39
CA ILE A 75 -2.05 -19.94 4.05
C ILE A 75 -2.20 -20.86 2.82
N THR A 76 -1.45 -20.62 1.75
CA THR A 76 -1.46 -21.45 0.54
C THR A 76 -1.11 -22.90 0.87
N SER A 77 -0.08 -23.13 1.68
CA SER A 77 0.34 -24.47 2.08
C SER A 77 -0.72 -25.18 2.93
N ALA A 78 -1.39 -24.47 3.83
CA ALA A 78 -2.48 -25.03 4.63
C ALA A 78 -3.69 -25.42 3.75
N ILE A 79 -4.05 -24.59 2.77
CA ILE A 79 -5.10 -24.88 1.78
C ILE A 79 -4.71 -26.11 0.96
N PHE A 80 -3.47 -26.17 0.50
CA PHE A 80 -2.93 -27.28 -0.28
C PHE A 80 -2.99 -28.59 0.51
N ILE A 81 -2.52 -28.59 1.76
CA ILE A 81 -2.60 -29.76 2.66
C ILE A 81 -4.06 -30.19 2.87
N GLY A 82 -4.97 -29.25 3.14
CA GLY A 82 -6.39 -29.57 3.29
C GLY A 82 -6.98 -30.28 2.07
N ASN A 83 -6.68 -29.77 0.87
CA ASN A 83 -7.09 -30.40 -0.38
C ASN A 83 -6.41 -31.75 -0.64
N LEU A 84 -5.17 -31.95 -0.19
CA LEU A 84 -4.45 -33.21 -0.36
C LEU A 84 -5.00 -34.32 0.55
N TYR A 85 -5.39 -33.98 1.78
CA TYR A 85 -5.97 -34.94 2.73
C TYR A 85 -7.42 -35.29 2.38
N TYR A 86 -8.22 -34.29 2.01
CA TYR A 86 -9.68 -34.43 1.91
C TYR A 86 -10.23 -34.31 0.49
N SER A 87 -9.36 -34.19 -0.52
CA SER A 87 -9.75 -33.88 -1.90
C SER A 87 -10.42 -32.50 -2.02
N THR A 88 -10.77 -32.13 -3.25
CA THR A 88 -11.49 -30.89 -3.60
C THR A 88 -12.87 -30.80 -2.95
N GLN A 89 -13.44 -31.91 -2.50
CA GLN A 89 -14.75 -32.00 -1.83
C GLN A 89 -14.75 -31.34 -0.43
N SER A 90 -13.57 -31.13 0.16
CA SER A 90 -13.40 -30.40 1.42
C SER A 90 -13.64 -28.90 1.32
N ASN A 91 -13.80 -28.37 0.10
CA ASN A 91 -14.03 -26.95 -0.14
C ASN A 91 -12.95 -26.04 0.48
N SER A 92 -11.73 -26.56 0.72
CA SER A 92 -10.61 -25.76 1.24
C SER A 92 -10.18 -24.68 0.25
N SER A 93 -10.41 -24.89 -1.05
CA SER A 93 -10.10 -23.93 -2.11
C SER A 93 -10.86 -22.60 -2.01
N TYR A 94 -11.95 -22.50 -1.25
CA TYR A 94 -12.65 -21.20 -1.09
C TYR A 94 -11.82 -20.18 -0.31
N TYR A 95 -10.87 -20.62 0.53
CA TYR A 95 -9.97 -19.72 1.25
C TYR A 95 -9.03 -18.93 0.33
N TYR A 96 -8.85 -19.35 -0.92
CA TYR A 96 -8.07 -18.57 -1.88
C TYR A 96 -8.63 -17.17 -2.11
N ILE A 97 -9.94 -16.96 -1.96
CA ILE A 97 -10.55 -15.62 -2.06
C ILE A 97 -10.01 -14.72 -0.94
N ALA A 98 -10.05 -15.20 0.30
CA ALA A 98 -9.49 -14.51 1.46
C ALA A 98 -7.98 -14.27 1.31
N GLU A 99 -7.25 -15.24 0.77
CA GLU A 99 -5.82 -15.14 0.51
C GLU A 99 -5.49 -14.04 -0.51
N TYR A 100 -6.22 -13.94 -1.62
CA TYR A 100 -6.02 -12.87 -2.60
C TYR A 100 -6.32 -11.47 -2.03
N VAL A 101 -7.34 -11.34 -1.18
CA VAL A 101 -7.59 -10.07 -0.49
C VAL A 101 -6.43 -9.75 0.47
N THR A 102 -5.92 -10.76 1.17
CA THR A 102 -4.75 -10.61 2.06
C THR A 102 -3.51 -10.16 1.29
N LEU A 103 -3.26 -10.72 0.11
CA LEU A 103 -2.17 -10.34 -0.79
C LEU A 103 -2.15 -8.83 -1.06
N LEU A 104 -3.30 -8.27 -1.43
CA LEU A 104 -3.44 -6.84 -1.75
C LEU A 104 -3.23 -5.92 -0.54
N LEU A 105 -3.43 -6.43 0.67
CA LEU A 105 -3.31 -5.67 1.92
C LEU A 105 -1.90 -5.74 2.53
N VAL A 106 -1.23 -6.86 2.34
CA VAL A 106 0.01 -7.21 3.03
C VAL A 106 1.25 -6.91 2.19
N ILE A 107 1.20 -7.16 0.89
CA ILE A 107 2.34 -6.95 -0.01
C ILE A 107 2.35 -5.52 -0.54
N ASP A 108 3.53 -4.90 -0.55
CA ASP A 108 3.69 -3.59 -1.18
C ASP A 108 3.57 -3.73 -2.70
N THR A 109 2.53 -3.14 -3.30
CA THR A 109 2.33 -3.16 -4.76
C THR A 109 3.45 -2.47 -5.53
N ARG A 110 4.27 -1.64 -4.87
CA ARG A 110 5.46 -1.02 -5.46
C ARG A 110 6.60 -2.03 -5.61
N ASN A 111 6.66 -3.04 -4.73
CA ASN A 111 7.67 -4.08 -4.81
C ASN A 111 7.19 -5.21 -5.73
N LYS A 112 7.40 -4.99 -7.04
CA LYS A 112 6.95 -5.91 -8.11
C LYS A 112 7.47 -7.33 -7.92
N PHE A 113 8.66 -7.51 -7.36
CA PHE A 113 9.26 -8.83 -7.15
C PHE A 113 8.41 -9.69 -6.20
N PHE A 114 8.12 -9.20 -4.99
CA PHE A 114 7.27 -9.93 -4.04
C PHE A 114 5.85 -10.06 -4.57
N LEU A 115 5.32 -9.05 -5.25
CA LEU A 115 3.98 -9.15 -5.84
C LEU A 115 3.90 -10.29 -6.87
N ILE A 116 4.87 -10.38 -7.80
CA ILE A 116 4.91 -11.41 -8.84
C ILE A 116 5.08 -12.79 -8.23
N ILE A 117 6.06 -12.98 -7.33
CA ILE A 117 6.26 -14.25 -6.63
C ILE A 117 4.99 -14.66 -5.89
N ASN A 118 4.32 -13.71 -5.23
CA ASN A 118 3.14 -14.04 -4.48
C ASN A 118 1.95 -14.46 -5.38
N ASN A 119 1.77 -13.81 -6.53
CA ASN A 119 0.76 -14.24 -7.51
C ASN A 119 1.10 -15.60 -8.14
N ILE A 120 2.38 -15.84 -8.46
CA ILE A 120 2.83 -17.10 -9.07
C ILE A 120 2.58 -18.27 -8.13
N HIS A 121 2.95 -18.19 -6.84
CA HIS A 121 2.76 -19.35 -5.95
C HIS A 121 1.27 -19.62 -5.64
N ILE A 122 0.44 -18.58 -5.43
CA ILE A 122 -1.01 -18.77 -5.22
C ILE A 122 -1.63 -19.37 -6.49
N GLY A 123 -1.32 -18.79 -7.66
CA GLY A 123 -1.80 -19.30 -8.95
C GLY A 123 -1.34 -20.73 -9.24
N ALA A 124 -0.07 -21.05 -8.98
CA ALA A 124 0.45 -22.40 -9.13
C ALA A 124 -0.26 -23.39 -8.19
N SER A 125 -0.50 -23.03 -6.93
CA SER A 125 -1.24 -23.86 -5.99
C SER A 125 -2.69 -24.12 -6.45
N MET A 126 -3.37 -23.10 -6.97
CA MET A 126 -4.69 -23.26 -7.59
C MET A 126 -4.65 -24.22 -8.79
N LEU A 127 -3.70 -24.05 -9.70
CA LEU A 127 -3.58 -24.90 -10.89
C LEU A 127 -3.25 -26.36 -10.50
N ILE A 128 -2.34 -26.57 -9.55
CA ILE A 128 -2.00 -27.92 -9.05
C ILE A 128 -3.23 -28.57 -8.41
N THR A 129 -3.96 -27.85 -7.57
CA THR A 129 -5.15 -28.40 -6.90
C THR A 129 -6.32 -28.68 -7.84
N GLN A 130 -6.50 -27.88 -8.90
CA GLN A 130 -7.65 -28.01 -9.82
C GLN A 130 -7.37 -28.86 -11.07
N ILE A 131 -6.20 -28.69 -11.69
CA ILE A 131 -5.87 -29.29 -12.99
C ILE A 131 -5.14 -30.61 -12.83
N PHE A 132 -4.14 -30.68 -11.94
CA PHE A 132 -3.25 -31.85 -11.83
C PHE A 132 -3.83 -32.99 -10.99
N GLY A 133 -5.15 -33.11 -10.91
CA GLY A 133 -5.76 -34.40 -10.55
C GLY A 133 -5.83 -34.71 -9.05
N LEU A 134 -5.92 -33.71 -8.16
CA LEU A 134 -6.50 -33.96 -6.83
C LEU A 134 -8.02 -34.22 -6.88
N LYS A 135 -8.64 -34.16 -8.07
CA LYS A 135 -10.03 -34.63 -8.29
C LYS A 135 -10.10 -36.15 -8.10
N GLY A 136 -10.25 -36.55 -6.84
CA GLY A 136 -10.42 -37.95 -6.43
C GLY A 136 -9.24 -38.51 -5.63
N PHE A 137 -8.05 -37.90 -5.71
CA PHE A 137 -6.95 -38.26 -4.82
C PHE A 137 -7.27 -37.80 -3.40
N ARG A 138 -7.27 -38.75 -2.47
CA ARG A 138 -7.43 -38.50 -1.03
C ARG A 138 -6.48 -39.41 -0.29
N LEU A 139 -5.71 -38.83 0.64
CA LEU A 139 -4.89 -39.64 1.54
C LEU A 139 -5.74 -40.44 2.54
N ILE A 140 -6.96 -39.96 2.84
CA ILE A 140 -7.83 -40.54 3.85
C ILE A 140 -9.21 -40.76 3.25
N GLU A 141 -9.71 -41.97 3.42
CA GLU A 141 -11.09 -42.30 3.09
C GLU A 141 -12.00 -41.88 4.24
N LEU A 142 -12.85 -40.90 3.98
CA LEU A 142 -13.87 -40.42 4.91
C LEU A 142 -15.25 -40.81 4.43
N SER A 143 -16.17 -41.00 5.39
CA SER A 143 -17.59 -41.12 5.07
C SER A 143 -18.12 -39.83 4.43
N GLY A 144 -19.14 -39.95 3.59
CA GLY A 144 -19.73 -38.79 2.91
C GLY A 144 -20.28 -37.73 3.89
N SER A 145 -20.80 -38.14 5.04
CA SER A 145 -21.26 -37.22 6.09
C SER A 145 -20.12 -36.43 6.72
N ALA A 146 -19.01 -37.10 7.08
CA ALA A 146 -17.82 -36.46 7.65
C ALA A 146 -17.21 -35.42 6.69
N LEU A 147 -17.14 -35.76 5.40
CA LEU A 147 -16.62 -34.87 4.37
C LEU A 147 -17.53 -33.66 4.15
N SER A 148 -18.84 -33.85 4.18
CA SER A 148 -19.82 -32.76 4.12
C SER A 148 -19.70 -31.81 5.31
N THR A 149 -19.51 -32.34 6.53
CA THR A 149 -19.29 -31.51 7.72
C THR A 149 -18.03 -30.64 7.58
N ILE A 150 -16.89 -31.23 7.20
CA ILE A 150 -15.64 -30.48 6.98
C ILE A 150 -15.82 -29.45 5.88
N GLY A 151 -16.43 -29.84 4.75
CA GLY A 151 -16.69 -28.97 3.61
C GLY A 151 -17.54 -27.75 3.96
N ASN A 152 -18.62 -27.96 4.70
CA ASN A 152 -19.51 -26.88 5.14
C ASN A 152 -18.82 -25.95 6.14
N THR A 153 -18.05 -26.48 7.09
CA THR A 153 -17.27 -25.66 8.02
C THR A 153 -16.27 -24.78 7.26
N ASN A 154 -15.54 -25.33 6.30
CA ASN A 154 -14.58 -24.57 5.48
C ASN A 154 -15.25 -23.47 4.66
N ILE A 155 -16.42 -23.74 4.05
CA ILE A 155 -17.18 -22.72 3.33
C ILE A 155 -17.55 -21.57 4.27
N ILE A 156 -18.18 -21.87 5.41
CA ILE A 156 -18.64 -20.85 6.37
C ILE A 156 -17.48 -19.99 6.84
N LEU A 157 -16.37 -20.62 7.27
CA LEU A 157 -15.18 -19.91 7.74
C LEU A 157 -14.51 -19.09 6.63
N SER A 158 -14.45 -19.60 5.40
CA SER A 158 -13.89 -18.86 4.26
C SER A 158 -14.70 -17.62 3.90
N ILE A 159 -16.04 -17.68 4.01
CA ILE A 159 -16.93 -16.53 3.80
C ILE A 159 -16.70 -15.49 4.90
N PHE A 160 -16.69 -15.88 6.18
CA PHE A 160 -16.43 -14.95 7.27
C PHE A 160 -15.05 -14.30 7.18
N ALA A 161 -14.01 -15.08 6.87
CA ALA A 161 -12.66 -14.56 6.66
C ALA A 161 -12.63 -13.57 5.49
N SER A 162 -13.26 -13.91 4.36
CA SER A 162 -13.32 -13.05 3.17
C SER A 162 -14.06 -11.74 3.45
N LEU A 163 -15.21 -11.78 4.13
CA LEU A 163 -15.97 -10.58 4.50
C LEU A 163 -15.19 -9.66 5.43
N TYR A 164 -14.54 -10.21 6.45
CA TYR A 164 -13.71 -9.43 7.38
C TYR A 164 -12.53 -8.75 6.67
N LEU A 165 -11.82 -9.50 5.82
CA LEU A 165 -10.69 -8.97 5.06
C LEU A 165 -11.13 -7.92 4.04
N PHE A 166 -12.27 -8.15 3.37
CA PHE A 166 -12.82 -7.21 2.41
C PHE A 166 -13.30 -5.91 3.08
N TYR A 167 -13.94 -5.99 4.25
CA TYR A 167 -14.27 -4.83 5.06
C TYR A 167 -13.01 -4.02 5.40
N THR A 168 -11.95 -4.69 5.83
CA THR A 168 -10.67 -4.04 6.15
C THR A 168 -10.05 -3.38 4.91
N PHE A 169 -10.17 -4.02 3.75
CA PHE A 169 -9.73 -3.46 2.46
C PHE A 169 -10.47 -2.19 2.08
N ILE A 170 -11.79 -2.14 2.26
CA ILE A 170 -12.57 -0.93 2.01
C ILE A 170 -12.12 0.20 2.94
N GLN A 171 -11.98 -0.06 4.24
CA GLN A 171 -11.56 0.96 5.22
C GLN A 171 -10.19 1.56 4.86
N GLU A 172 -9.24 0.74 4.41
CA GLU A 172 -7.93 1.19 3.97
C GLU A 172 -8.00 2.03 2.69
N ASN A 173 -8.83 1.64 1.73
CA ASN A 173 -9.02 2.43 0.50
C ASN A 173 -9.62 3.80 0.82
N ILE A 174 -10.63 3.88 1.69
CA ILE A 174 -11.20 5.14 2.15
C ILE A 174 -10.12 6.00 2.84
N ALA A 175 -9.29 5.41 3.71
CA ALA A 175 -8.21 6.14 4.37
C ALA A 175 -7.16 6.68 3.38
N LYS A 176 -6.85 5.93 2.32
CA LYS A 176 -5.94 6.35 1.24
C LYS A 176 -6.56 7.48 0.41
N GLU A 177 -7.84 7.37 0.06
CA GLU A 177 -8.58 8.39 -0.67
C GLU A 177 -8.65 9.70 0.10
N ASN A 178 -9.00 9.64 1.39
CA ASN A 178 -9.01 10.81 2.27
C ASN A 178 -7.64 11.49 2.35
N TYR A 179 -6.56 10.70 2.43
CA TYR A 179 -5.20 11.25 2.40
C TYR A 179 -4.89 11.93 1.06
N LEU A 180 -5.27 11.33 -0.06
CA LEU A 180 -5.09 11.91 -1.40
C LEU A 180 -5.85 13.25 -1.53
N MET A 181 -7.09 13.31 -1.05
CA MET A 181 -7.88 14.55 -1.03
C MET A 181 -7.20 15.65 -0.19
N LEU A 182 -6.68 15.31 0.99
CA LEU A 182 -5.94 16.26 1.84
C LEU A 182 -4.67 16.78 1.16
N MET A 183 -3.91 15.89 0.51
CA MET A 183 -2.72 16.29 -0.24
C MET A 183 -3.07 17.19 -1.44
N HIS A 184 -4.14 16.87 -2.16
CA HIS A 184 -4.62 17.68 -3.27
C HIS A 184 -4.99 19.10 -2.81
N LYS A 185 -5.76 19.22 -1.71
CA LYS A 185 -6.07 20.53 -1.10
C LYS A 185 -4.81 21.31 -0.74
N ARG A 186 -3.82 20.65 -0.12
CA ARG A 186 -2.55 21.28 0.25
C ARG A 186 -1.78 21.79 -0.96
N ILE A 187 -1.79 21.05 -2.07
CA ILE A 187 -1.17 21.47 -3.34
C ILE A 187 -1.87 22.71 -3.87
N ILE A 188 -3.21 22.71 -3.94
CA ILE A 188 -3.99 23.88 -4.40
C ILE A 188 -3.67 25.12 -3.56
N THR A 189 -3.65 25.00 -2.23
CA THR A 189 -3.31 26.13 -1.34
C THR A 189 -1.92 26.65 -1.60
N LYS A 190 -0.93 25.77 -1.79
CA LYS A 190 0.45 26.18 -2.11
C LYS A 190 0.55 26.87 -3.46
N ASN A 191 -0.13 26.35 -4.49
CA ASN A 191 -0.15 26.96 -5.81
C ASN A 191 -0.72 28.38 -5.74
N LYS A 192 -1.84 28.58 -5.02
CA LYS A 192 -2.41 29.91 -4.82
C LYS A 192 -1.45 30.88 -4.12
N ILE A 193 -0.69 30.41 -3.13
CA ILE A 193 0.32 31.24 -2.45
C ILE A 193 1.44 31.63 -3.43
N ILE A 194 1.89 30.69 -4.27
CA ILE A 194 2.92 30.94 -5.29
C ILE A 194 2.42 31.93 -6.33
N GLU A 195 1.20 31.76 -6.85
CA GLU A 195 0.57 32.67 -7.80
C GLU A 195 0.45 34.09 -7.24
N ASN A 196 0.01 34.22 -5.98
CA ASN A 196 -0.05 35.53 -5.31
C ASN A 196 1.34 36.15 -5.14
N ALA A 197 2.34 35.36 -4.73
CA ALA A 197 3.71 35.85 -4.59
C ALA A 197 4.29 36.31 -5.93
N GLN A 198 4.01 35.57 -7.01
CA GLN A 198 4.40 35.93 -8.36
C GLN A 198 3.75 37.24 -8.80
N SER A 199 2.43 37.40 -8.63
CA SER A 199 1.73 38.63 -8.97
C SER A 199 2.24 39.85 -8.19
N ASN A 200 2.57 39.67 -6.90
CA ASN A 200 3.18 40.71 -6.08
C ASN A 200 4.59 41.08 -6.58
N LEU A 201 5.39 40.10 -6.99
CA LEU A 201 6.71 40.33 -7.56
C LEU A 201 6.64 41.08 -8.89
N GLU A 202 5.73 40.68 -9.78
CA GLU A 202 5.48 41.37 -11.05
C GLU A 202 5.09 42.83 -10.81
N THR A 203 4.18 43.08 -9.85
CA THR A 203 3.78 44.43 -9.45
C THR A 203 4.96 45.23 -8.88
N PHE A 204 5.79 44.60 -8.05
CA PHE A 204 6.98 45.23 -7.49
C PHE A 204 8.01 45.61 -8.56
N ILE A 205 8.29 44.70 -9.50
CA ILE A 205 9.20 44.94 -10.63
C ILE A 205 8.67 46.10 -11.49
N TYR A 206 7.38 46.08 -11.82
CA TYR A 206 6.74 47.15 -12.59
C TYR A 206 6.89 48.51 -11.91
N ARG A 207 6.55 48.60 -10.60
CA ARG A 207 6.68 49.84 -9.82
C ARG A 207 8.12 50.30 -9.69
N SER A 208 9.05 49.39 -9.43
CA SER A 208 10.47 49.71 -9.31
C SER A 208 11.04 50.22 -10.64
N SER A 209 10.72 49.55 -11.74
CA SER A 209 11.12 49.96 -13.09
C SER A 209 10.57 51.36 -13.42
N HIS A 210 9.29 51.60 -13.17
CA HIS A 210 8.67 52.91 -13.38
C HIS A 210 9.34 54.02 -12.55
N ASN A 211 9.60 53.75 -11.27
CA ASN A 211 10.24 54.72 -10.37
C ASN A 211 11.69 55.01 -10.76
N LEU A 212 12.41 54.05 -11.34
CA LEU A 212 13.80 54.24 -11.82
C LEU A 212 13.89 55.07 -13.10
N GLN A 213 12.83 55.12 -13.91
CA GLN A 213 12.83 55.91 -15.15
C GLN A 213 13.03 57.41 -14.90
N GLY A 214 12.49 57.95 -13.80
CA GLY A 214 12.65 59.37 -13.44
C GLY A 214 14.12 59.74 -13.20
N PRO A 215 14.79 59.12 -12.22
CA PRO A 215 16.22 59.34 -11.95
C PRO A 215 17.11 59.11 -13.16
N ILE A 216 16.86 58.04 -13.94
CA ILE A 216 17.65 57.76 -15.17
C ILE A 216 17.49 58.90 -16.18
N ARG A 217 16.28 59.41 -16.40
CA ARG A 217 16.04 60.55 -17.30
C ARG A 217 16.72 61.82 -16.80
N SER A 218 16.67 62.09 -15.49
CA SER A 218 17.35 63.24 -14.90
C SER A 218 18.87 63.15 -15.09
N ILE A 219 19.47 61.99 -14.79
CA ILE A 219 20.91 61.75 -15.01
C ILE A 219 21.26 61.93 -16.49
N MET A 220 20.46 61.38 -17.40
CA MET A 220 20.69 61.52 -18.83
C MET A 220 20.57 62.98 -19.30
N GLY A 221 19.63 63.74 -18.74
CA GLY A 221 19.49 65.17 -18.97
C GLY A 221 20.72 65.96 -18.51
N LEU A 222 21.18 65.72 -17.28
CA LEU A 222 22.41 66.33 -16.75
C LEU A 222 23.64 65.98 -17.58
N TYR A 223 23.78 64.71 -17.98
CA TYR A 223 24.85 64.26 -18.87
C TYR A 223 24.80 65.01 -20.21
N ASN A 224 23.63 65.10 -20.84
CA ASN A 224 23.49 65.81 -22.12
C ASN A 224 23.87 67.30 -21.98
N ILE A 225 23.45 67.97 -20.90
CA ILE A 225 23.85 69.36 -20.61
C ILE A 225 25.38 69.45 -20.48
N SER A 226 26.01 68.52 -19.74
CA SER A 226 27.47 68.51 -19.58
C SER A 226 28.26 68.27 -20.87
N THR A 227 27.64 67.62 -21.87
CA THR A 227 28.29 67.38 -23.17
C THR A 227 28.10 68.51 -24.18
N ILE A 228 27.19 69.46 -23.91
CA ILE A 228 26.85 70.57 -24.83
C ILE A 228 27.41 71.91 -24.33
N GLU A 229 27.52 72.11 -23.02
CA GLU A 229 28.04 73.35 -22.44
C GLU A 229 29.56 73.26 -22.21
N ASP A 230 30.33 73.98 -23.04
CA ASP A 230 31.79 74.03 -22.99
C ASP A 230 32.34 75.02 -21.93
N ASP A 231 31.49 75.91 -21.40
CA ASP A 231 31.88 76.90 -20.37
C ASP A 231 31.72 76.30 -18.95
N PRO A 232 32.84 76.06 -18.23
CA PRO A 232 32.82 75.38 -16.94
C PRO A 232 32.10 76.17 -15.84
N GLU A 233 32.04 77.50 -15.91
CA GLU A 233 31.32 78.30 -14.89
C GLU A 233 29.79 78.23 -15.10
N LYS A 234 29.33 78.28 -16.35
CA LYS A 234 27.91 78.10 -16.68
C LYS A 234 27.42 76.71 -16.38
N LEU A 235 28.21 75.69 -16.72
CA LEU A 235 27.88 74.30 -16.43
C LEU A 235 27.68 74.08 -14.93
N LYS A 236 28.55 74.66 -14.10
CA LYS A 236 28.45 74.58 -12.64
C LYS A 236 27.15 75.22 -12.12
N SER A 237 26.77 76.39 -12.65
CA SER A 237 25.51 77.06 -12.29
C SER A 237 24.27 76.26 -12.69
N LEU A 238 24.30 75.58 -13.85
CA LEU A 238 23.20 74.76 -14.35
C LEU A 238 23.01 73.47 -13.54
N ILE A 239 24.10 72.88 -13.04
CA ILE A 239 24.04 71.68 -12.18
C ILE A 239 23.57 72.04 -10.77
N GLU A 240 23.91 73.22 -10.24
CA GLU A 240 23.48 73.68 -8.90
C GLU A 240 21.99 74.09 -8.83
N LEU A 241 21.35 74.34 -9.98
CA LEU A 241 19.92 74.69 -10.11
C LEU A 241 18.98 73.47 -10.24
N ALA A 242 19.52 72.28 -10.51
CA ALA A 242 18.79 71.03 -10.77
C ALA A 242 18.70 70.14 -9.53
#